data_AF-A0A009RWZ5-F1
#
_entry.id   AF-A0A009RWZ5-F1
#
_cell.length_a   1.000
_cell.length_b   1.000
_cell.length_c   1.000
_cell.angle_alpha   90.00
_cell.angle_beta   90.00
_cell.angle_gamma   90.00
#
_symmetry.space_group_name_H-M   'P 1'
#
loop_
_entity.id
_entity.type
_entity.pdbx_description
1 polymer ?
#
loop_
_entity_poly.entity_id
_entity_poly.type
_entity_poly.pdbx_seq_one_letter_code
_entity_poly.pdbx_strand_id
1 'polypeptide(L)'
;MSKSWFLNQLSKGNSISKHLQQLPLSSKFLSAYSEDTMAYQIRRITHAMIRLGYTESSTKDRWRILRLAGLSKERITQEAQIFLNIICEKKTYAH
;
A
#
# COMPACT_ATOMS: atom_id res chain seq x y z
N MET A 1 1.66 1.67 7.86
CA MET A 1 0.20 1.63 8.14
C MET A 1 -0.38 3.02 7.98
N SER A 2 -1.62 3.19 7.53
CA SER A 2 -2.22 4.53 7.38
C SER A 2 -2.74 5.10 8.71
N LYS A 3 -2.97 6.42 8.78
CA LYS A 3 -3.60 7.08 9.96
C LYS A 3 -4.92 6.40 10.33
N SER A 4 -5.75 6.13 9.33
CA SER A 4 -7.04 5.46 9.49
C SER A 4 -6.89 4.04 10.03
N TRP A 5 -5.87 3.29 9.62
CA TRP A 5 -5.63 1.95 10.14
C TRP A 5 -5.34 1.97 11.64
N PHE A 6 -4.46 2.88 12.10
CA PHE A 6 -4.16 3.05 13.52
C PHE A 6 -5.39 3.45 14.32
N LEU A 7 -6.17 4.42 13.82
CA LEU A 7 -7.39 4.87 14.48
C LEU A 7 -8.45 3.77 14.58
N ASN A 8 -8.57 2.92 13.55
CA ASN A 8 -9.50 1.79 13.55
C ASN A 8 -9.13 0.68 14.55
N GLN A 9 -7.90 0.66 15.10
CA GLN A 9 -7.54 -0.25 16.18
C GLN A 9 -8.09 0.21 17.55
N LEU A 10 -8.57 1.45 17.65
CA LEU A 10 -9.04 2.03 18.90
C LEU A 10 -10.57 1.90 19.01
N SER A 11 -11.07 1.56 20.20
CA SER A 11 -12.50 1.40 20.47
C SER A 11 -13.35 2.62 20.11
N LYS A 12 -12.77 3.82 20.13
CA LYS A 12 -13.41 5.10 19.77
C LYS A 12 -12.65 5.86 18.68
N GLY A 13 -12.07 5.13 17.72
CA GLY A 13 -11.23 5.69 16.63
C GLY A 13 -11.83 6.92 15.93
N ASN A 14 -13.13 6.88 15.60
CA ASN A 14 -13.82 8.00 14.95
C ASN A 14 -13.87 9.26 15.82
N SER A 15 -14.17 9.12 17.11
CA SER A 15 -14.21 10.25 18.05
C SER A 15 -12.81 10.83 18.26
N ILE A 16 -11.80 9.97 18.36
CA ILE A 16 -10.39 10.39 18.51
C ILE A 16 -9.93 11.12 17.25
N SER A 17 -10.29 10.64 16.05
CA SER A 17 -9.95 11.30 14.80
C SER A 17 -10.52 12.72 14.72
N LYS A 18 -11.77 12.92 15.19
CA LYS A 18 -12.41 14.24 15.20
C LYS A 18 -11.76 15.23 16.17
N HIS A 19 -11.23 14.73 17.28
CA HIS A 19 -10.63 15.55 18.33
C HIS A 19 -9.09 15.48 18.34
N LEU A 20 -8.48 15.02 17.24
CA LEU A 20 -7.03 14.77 17.19
C LEU A 20 -6.20 16.03 17.42
N GLN A 21 -6.75 17.21 17.12
CA GLN A 21 -6.14 18.51 17.43
C GLN A 21 -5.94 18.75 18.93
N GLN A 22 -6.78 18.14 19.77
CA GLN A 22 -6.67 18.19 21.24
C GLN A 22 -5.65 17.16 21.77
N LEU A 23 -5.11 16.30 20.91
CA LEU A 23 -4.18 15.21 21.24
C LEU A 23 -2.86 15.38 20.46
N PRO A 24 -2.02 16.37 20.81
CA PRO A 24 -0.85 16.74 20.01
C PRO A 24 0.17 15.60 19.89
N LEU A 25 0.34 14.78 20.93
CA LEU A 25 1.24 13.63 20.89
C LEU A 25 0.74 12.55 19.92
N SER A 26 -0.56 12.24 19.94
CA SER A 26 -1.17 11.29 19.00
C SER A 26 -1.12 11.81 17.57
N SER A 27 -1.36 13.11 17.37
CA SER A 27 -1.26 13.75 16.06
C SER A 27 0.17 13.67 15.50
N LYS A 28 1.18 13.93 16.33
CA LYS A 28 2.60 13.82 15.97
C LYS A 28 2.98 12.39 15.64
N PHE A 29 2.57 11.42 16.47
CA PHE A 29 2.77 9.99 16.21
C PHE A 29 2.17 9.58 14.86
N LEU A 30 0.90 9.90 14.62
CA LEU A 30 0.23 9.55 13.38
C LEU A 30 0.88 10.21 12.16
N SER A 31 1.43 11.42 12.31
CA SER A 31 2.12 12.09 11.20
C SER A 31 3.53 11.54 10.95
N ALA A 32 4.24 11.08 11.99
CA ALA A 32 5.59 10.53 11.86
C ALA A 32 5.60 9.08 11.36
N TYR A 33 4.60 8.27 11.72
CA TYR A 33 4.61 6.82 11.51
C TYR A 33 3.55 6.32 10.52
N SER A 34 2.67 7.19 10.03
CA SER A 34 1.72 6.75 9.00
C SER A 34 2.36 6.75 7.63
N GLU A 35 2.22 5.62 6.95
CA GLU A 35 2.48 5.52 5.52
C GLU A 35 1.55 6.49 4.78
N ASP A 36 2.10 7.20 3.80
CA ASP A 36 1.28 7.85 2.79
C ASP A 36 0.56 6.80 1.91
N THR A 37 -0.38 7.27 1.10
CA THR A 37 -1.18 6.39 0.25
C THR A 37 -0.31 5.57 -0.70
N MET A 38 0.77 6.16 -1.22
CA MET A 38 1.69 5.54 -2.17
C MET A 38 2.44 4.37 -1.53
N ALA A 39 3.11 4.60 -0.40
CA ALA A 39 3.85 3.59 0.34
C ALA A 39 2.94 2.44 0.81
N TYR A 40 1.73 2.77 1.25
CA TYR A 40 0.72 1.78 1.63
C TYR A 40 0.33 0.87 0.45
N GLN A 41 0.16 1.43 -0.75
CA GLN A 41 -0.18 0.67 -1.94
C GLN A 41 0.98 -0.20 -2.43
N ILE A 42 2.20 0.33 -2.45
CA ILE A 42 3.41 -0.46 -2.77
C ILE A 42 3.53 -1.65 -1.82
N ARG A 43 3.36 -1.44 -0.50
CA ARG A 43 3.40 -2.54 0.47
C ARG A 43 2.34 -3.62 0.21
N ARG A 44 1.11 -3.24 -0.19
CA ARG A 44 0.05 -4.20 -0.57
C ARG A 44 0.41 -4.99 -1.83
N ILE A 45 0.98 -4.31 -2.83
CA ILE A 45 1.48 -4.95 -4.06
C ILE A 45 2.56 -5.98 -3.70
N THR A 46 3.57 -5.59 -2.92
CA THR A 46 4.65 -6.48 -2.48
C THR A 46 4.11 -7.69 -1.72
N HIS A 47 3.18 -7.48 -0.79
CA HIS A 47 2.59 -8.58 -0.03
C HIS A 47 1.77 -9.53 -0.93
N ALA A 48 1.06 -9.00 -1.92
CA ALA A 48 0.37 -9.83 -2.91
C ALA A 48 1.34 -10.68 -3.73
N MET A 49 2.49 -10.13 -4.13
CA MET A 49 3.52 -10.90 -4.85
C MET A 49 4.08 -12.05 -4.01
N ILE A 50 4.41 -11.79 -2.74
CA ILE A 50 4.90 -12.81 -1.81
C ILE A 50 3.86 -13.93 -1.66
N ARG A 51 2.59 -13.58 -1.47
CA ARG A 51 1.49 -14.57 -1.33
C ARG A 51 1.24 -15.38 -2.61
N LEU A 52 1.53 -14.80 -3.77
CA LEU A 52 1.43 -15.49 -5.06
C LEU A 52 2.66 -16.34 -5.38
N GLY A 53 3.70 -16.30 -4.54
CA GLY A 53 4.94 -17.05 -4.75
C GLY A 53 5.74 -16.56 -5.95
N TYR A 54 5.59 -15.28 -6.34
CA TYR A 54 6.33 -14.75 -7.48
C TYR A 54 7.82 -14.59 -7.13
N THR A 55 8.67 -15.20 -7.94
CA THR A 55 10.13 -15.03 -7.92
C THR A 55 10.56 -14.00 -8.97
N GLU A 56 11.84 -13.61 -8.96
CA GLU A 56 12.39 -12.69 -9.97
C GLU A 56 12.15 -13.16 -11.40
N SER A 57 12.37 -14.46 -11.67
CA SER A 57 12.24 -15.09 -12.99
C SER A 57 10.80 -15.40 -13.40
N SER A 58 9.85 -15.34 -12.47
CA SER A 58 8.44 -15.61 -12.79
C SER A 58 7.81 -14.48 -13.60
N THR A 59 7.03 -14.83 -14.61
CA THR A 59 6.13 -13.89 -15.28
C THR A 59 5.02 -13.53 -14.31
N LYS A 60 4.84 -12.22 -14.06
CA LYS A 60 3.94 -11.71 -13.04
C LYS A 60 2.66 -11.21 -13.68
N ASP A 61 1.54 -11.81 -13.30
CA ASP A 61 0.22 -11.41 -13.80
C ASP A 61 -0.25 -10.17 -13.04
N ARG A 62 -0.14 -9.02 -13.71
CA ARG A 62 -0.54 -7.72 -13.17
C ARG A 62 -1.96 -7.72 -12.57
N TRP A 63 -2.92 -8.34 -13.24
CA TRP A 63 -4.32 -8.40 -12.78
C TRP A 63 -4.47 -9.22 -11.49
N ARG A 64 -3.68 -10.29 -11.33
CA ARG A 64 -3.72 -11.17 -10.16
C ARG A 64 -3.13 -10.47 -8.95
N ILE A 65 -2.04 -9.72 -9.16
CA ILE A 65 -1.44 -8.84 -8.14
C ILE A 65 -2.46 -7.80 -7.69
N LEU A 66 -3.08 -7.05 -8.61
CA LEU A 66 -4.05 -6.01 -8.26
C LEU A 66 -5.25 -6.57 -7.49
N ARG A 67 -5.79 -7.71 -7.92
CA ARG A 67 -6.92 -8.38 -7.26
C ARG A 67 -6.56 -8.77 -5.83
N LEU A 68 -5.42 -9.43 -5.63
CA LEU A 68 -5.00 -9.87 -4.29
C LEU A 68 -4.57 -8.69 -3.40
N ALA A 69 -3.96 -7.68 -3.99
CA ALA A 69 -3.63 -6.44 -3.33
C ALA A 69 -4.90 -5.65 -2.97
N GLY A 70 -6.06 -5.92 -3.57
CA GLY A 70 -7.32 -5.17 -3.36
C GLY A 70 -7.24 -3.73 -3.88
N LEU A 71 -6.57 -3.55 -5.01
CA LEU A 71 -6.40 -2.26 -5.70
C LEU A 71 -7.14 -2.29 -7.03
N SER A 72 -7.83 -1.20 -7.36
CA SER A 72 -8.45 -0.99 -8.66
C SER A 72 -7.61 -0.02 -9.49
N LYS A 73 -7.85 0.04 -10.80
CA LYS A 73 -7.11 0.95 -11.70
C LYS A 73 -7.38 2.42 -11.38
N GLU A 74 -8.54 2.73 -10.80
CA GLU A 74 -8.98 4.10 -10.48
C GLU A 74 -8.41 4.58 -9.14
N ARG A 75 -8.03 3.65 -8.26
CA ARG A 75 -7.59 3.96 -6.89
C ARG A 75 -6.08 3.83 -6.69
N ILE A 76 -5.35 3.27 -7.66
CA ILE A 76 -3.89 3.18 -7.59
C ILE A 76 -3.26 4.56 -7.82
N THR A 77 -2.26 4.94 -7.03
CA THR A 77 -1.50 6.16 -7.27
C THR A 77 -0.57 5.99 -8.47
N GLN A 78 -0.16 7.10 -9.08
CA GLN A 78 0.72 7.08 -10.25
C GLN A 78 2.06 6.39 -9.94
N GLU A 79 2.63 6.62 -8.76
CA GLU A 79 3.89 6.04 -8.33
C GLU A 79 3.76 4.53 -8.09
N ALA A 80 2.68 4.09 -7.42
CA ALA A 80 2.41 2.67 -7.22
C ALA A 80 2.13 1.95 -8.55
N GLN A 81 1.53 2.66 -9.50
CA GLN A 81 1.30 2.19 -10.87
C GLN A 81 2.62 2.01 -11.64
N ILE A 82 3.55 2.97 -11.54
CA ILE A 82 4.90 2.87 -12.12
C ILE A 82 5.65 1.69 -11.50
N PHE A 83 5.64 1.58 -10.17
CA PHE A 83 6.24 0.44 -9.46
C PHE A 83 5.69 -0.90 -9.97
N LEU A 84 4.36 -1.01 -10.10
CA LEU A 84 3.71 -2.22 -10.62
C LEU A 84 4.09 -2.53 -12.07
N ASN A 85 4.35 -1.52 -12.91
CA ASN A 85 4.82 -1.73 -14.27
C ASN A 85 6.26 -2.28 -14.26
N ILE A 86 7.17 -1.64 -13.53
CA ILE A 86 8.59 -2.05 -13.45
C ILE A 86 8.72 -3.52 -13.02
N ILE A 87 7.97 -3.94 -11.99
CA ILE A 87 8.04 -5.32 -11.50
C ILE A 87 7.41 -6.34 -12.46
N CYS A 88 6.43 -5.93 -13.27
CA CYS A 88 5.73 -6.81 -14.21
C CYS A 88 6.36 -6.83 -15.60
N GLU A 89 7.22 -5.86 -15.93
CA GLU A 89 7.95 -5.83 -17.20
C GLU A 89 8.81 -7.08 -17.35
N LYS A 90 8.68 -7.73 -18.51
CA LYS A 90 9.58 -8.82 -18.89
C LYS A 90 10.95 -8.20 -19.14
N LYS A 91 11.97 -8.64 -18.39
CA LYS A 91 13.35 -8.44 -18.81
C LYS A 91 13.57 -9.23 -20.11
N THR A 92 13.34 -8.60 -21.25
CA THR A 92 13.87 -9.09 -22.53
C THR A 92 15.37 -8.86 -22.50
N TYR A 93 16.11 -9.79 -21.88
CA TYR A 93 17.51 -9.93 -22.22
C TYR A 93 17.54 -10.51 -23.63
N ALA A 94 17.84 -9.65 -24.61
CA ALA A 94 18.14 -10.06 -25.97
C ALA A 94 19.37 -10.98 -25.90
N HIS A 95 19.19 -12.22 -26.37
CA HIS A 95 20.29 -13.13 -26.69
C HIS A 95 20.95 -12.73 -28.00
#